data_AF-A0A126Z3Y1-F1
#
_entry.id   AF-A0A126Z3Y1-F1
#
_cell.length_a   1.000
_cell.length_b   1.000
_cell.length_c   1.000
_cell.angle_alpha   90.00
_cell.angle_beta   90.00
_cell.angle_gamma   90.00
#
_symmetry.space_group_name_H-M   'P 1'
#
loop_
_entity.id
_entity.type
_entity.pdbx_description
1 polymer ?
#
loop_
_entity_poly.entity_id
_entity_poly.type
_entity_poly.pdbx_seq_one_letter_code
_entity_poly.pdbx_strand_id
1 'polypeptide(L)'
;MRQRLFSVRIQRWPLKLAYIVVVYFGVGDGVGFGLRWLRTPELVVQIITGLLHLALLLYAARIFRGRYEEVEPPRLWWQMTARAKLSRRLGILASFGVLFAIVAFVVSFFVPPRDSVSDGIALVDDAIRAYLYLGSAVRLGRRERLLEPEVWAASYGSTIVDVPGSTLRVQVIETKATAAESGSQDAFLRLARDRRGVDVMLGGQRI
;
A
#
# COMPACT_ATOMS: atom_id res chain seq x y z
N MET A 1 -20.30 9.84 18.04
CA MET A 1 -21.06 9.85 16.76
C MET A 1 -20.24 10.17 15.50
N ARG A 2 -19.10 10.89 15.55
CA ARG A 2 -18.30 11.26 14.35
C ARG A 2 -17.57 10.13 13.61
N GLN A 3 -17.43 8.92 14.18
CA GLN A 3 -16.66 7.83 13.58
C GLN A 3 -17.41 7.03 12.49
N ARG A 4 -18.72 7.20 12.31
CA ARG A 4 -19.50 6.40 11.34
C ARG A 4 -19.45 6.90 9.90
N LEU A 5 -19.12 8.16 9.65
CA LEU A 5 -19.12 8.70 8.28
C LEU A 5 -17.93 8.24 7.43
N PHE A 6 -16.82 7.83 8.05
CA PHE A 6 -15.65 7.30 7.35
C PHE A 6 -15.67 5.76 7.19
N SER A 7 -16.79 5.09 7.49
CA SER A 7 -16.89 3.63 7.36
C SER A 7 -17.26 3.16 5.96
N VAL A 8 -17.49 4.06 5.01
CA VAL A 8 -17.67 3.67 3.60
C VAL A 8 -16.36 3.01 3.15
N ARG A 9 -16.42 1.75 2.73
CA ARG A 9 -15.25 0.97 2.30
C ARG A 9 -15.52 0.37 0.93
N ILE A 10 -14.65 0.68 -0.02
CA ILE A 10 -14.82 0.24 -1.40
C ILE A 10 -13.85 -0.93 -1.65
N GLN A 11 -14.39 -2.15 -1.67
CA GLN A 11 -13.64 -3.36 -1.97
C GLN A 11 -13.77 -3.79 -3.44
N ARG A 12 -14.96 -3.64 -4.02
CA ARG A 12 -15.26 -4.08 -5.39
C ARG A 12 -14.47 -3.25 -6.40
N TRP A 13 -13.77 -3.92 -7.32
CA TRP A 13 -12.97 -3.26 -8.36
C TRP A 13 -13.76 -2.27 -9.23
N PRO A 14 -15.01 -2.56 -9.68
CA PRO A 14 -15.80 -1.62 -10.46
C PRO A 14 -16.08 -0.32 -9.73
N LEU A 15 -16.32 -0.37 -8.41
CA LEU A 15 -16.56 0.83 -7.61
C LEU A 15 -15.31 1.68 -7.42
N LYS A 16 -14.12 1.06 -7.38
CA LYS A 16 -12.85 1.81 -7.36
C LYS A 16 -12.66 2.57 -8.67
N LEU A 17 -12.95 1.90 -9.79
CA LEU A 17 -12.91 2.53 -11.10
C LEU A 17 -13.94 3.66 -11.21
N ALA A 18 -15.19 3.41 -10.79
CA ALA A 18 -16.24 4.43 -10.77
C ALA A 18 -15.86 5.63 -9.91
N TYR A 19 -15.23 5.42 -8.75
CA TYR A 19 -14.70 6.52 -7.95
C TYR A 19 -13.64 7.33 -8.71
N ILE A 20 -12.69 6.67 -9.38
CA ILE A 20 -11.65 7.38 -10.13
C ILE A 20 -12.28 8.17 -11.29
N VAL A 21 -13.17 7.56 -12.06
CA VAL A 21 -13.77 8.21 -13.23
C VAL A 21 -14.73 9.32 -12.83
N VAL A 22 -15.66 9.04 -11.92
CA VAL A 22 -16.76 9.96 -11.59
C VAL A 22 -16.35 10.96 -10.53
N VAL A 23 -15.70 10.51 -9.46
CA VAL A 23 -15.36 11.39 -8.33
C VAL A 23 -14.06 12.11 -8.60
N TYR A 24 -12.98 11.38 -8.93
CA TYR A 24 -11.68 12.01 -9.10
C TYR A 24 -11.65 12.92 -10.34
N PHE A 25 -11.97 12.41 -11.53
CA PHE A 25 -12.01 13.24 -12.74
C PHE A 25 -13.28 14.09 -12.80
N GLY A 26 -14.47 13.49 -12.64
CA GLY A 26 -15.73 14.24 -12.78
C GLY A 26 -15.90 15.40 -11.78
N VAL A 27 -15.62 15.19 -10.49
CA VAL A 27 -15.71 16.29 -9.50
C VAL A 27 -14.48 17.18 -9.55
N GLY A 28 -13.27 16.61 -9.63
CA GLY A 28 -12.02 17.38 -9.67
C GLY A 28 -11.96 18.36 -10.85
N ASP A 29 -12.15 17.84 -12.06
CA ASP A 29 -12.13 18.64 -13.28
C ASP A 29 -13.41 19.48 -13.43
N GLY A 30 -14.55 18.95 -12.99
CA GLY A 30 -15.83 19.67 -12.99
C GLY A 30 -15.79 20.96 -12.16
N VAL A 31 -15.18 20.91 -10.97
CA VAL A 31 -14.95 22.11 -10.14
C VAL A 31 -14.04 23.10 -10.88
N GLY A 32 -12.96 22.63 -11.49
CA GLY A 32 -12.07 23.48 -12.29
C GLY A 32 -12.79 24.17 -13.45
N PHE A 33 -13.59 23.41 -14.20
CA PHE A 33 -14.41 23.94 -15.29
C PHE A 33 -15.41 24.98 -14.79
N GLY A 34 -16.11 24.71 -13.69
CA GLY A 34 -17.05 25.65 -13.08
C GLY A 34 -16.39 26.96 -12.65
N LEU A 35 -15.21 26.89 -12.02
CA LEU A 35 -14.46 28.09 -11.63
C LEU A 35 -14.02 28.92 -12.85
N ARG A 36 -13.56 28.28 -13.92
CA ARG A 36 -13.22 28.97 -15.18
C ARG A 36 -14.44 29.60 -15.84
N TRP A 37 -15.59 28.93 -15.79
CA TRP A 37 -16.86 29.48 -16.29
C TRP A 37 -17.25 30.78 -15.55
N LEU A 38 -16.95 30.84 -14.24
CA LEU A 38 -17.09 32.06 -13.42
C LEU A 38 -15.99 33.10 -13.65
N ARG A 39 -15.11 32.91 -14.65
CA ARG A 39 -13.96 33.77 -14.97
C ARG A 39 -12.97 33.94 -13.81
N THR A 40 -12.85 32.90 -12.97
CA THR A 40 -11.86 32.87 -11.89
C THR A 40 -10.44 32.90 -12.48
N PRO A 41 -9.48 33.65 -11.91
CA PRO A 41 -8.09 33.65 -12.37
C PRO A 41 -7.51 32.24 -12.39
N GLU A 42 -6.80 31.86 -13.46
CA GLU A 42 -6.33 30.48 -13.66
C GLU A 42 -5.42 30.00 -12.53
N LEU A 43 -4.61 30.90 -11.95
CA LEU A 43 -3.81 30.62 -10.76
C LEU A 43 -4.64 30.09 -9.59
N VAL A 44 -5.79 30.72 -9.32
CA VAL A 44 -6.70 30.33 -8.24
C VAL A 44 -7.38 29.00 -8.56
N VAL A 45 -7.76 28.81 -9.84
CA VAL A 45 -8.33 27.54 -10.31
C VAL A 45 -7.36 26.40 -10.06
N GLN A 46 -6.10 26.54 -10.48
CA GLN A 46 -5.05 25.53 -10.32
C GLN A 46 -4.78 25.16 -8.85
N ILE A 47 -4.70 26.16 -7.97
CA ILE A 47 -4.48 25.91 -6.54
C ILE A 47 -5.65 25.10 -5.96
N ILE A 48 -6.89 25.51 -6.25
CA ILE A 48 -8.08 24.85 -5.70
C ILE A 48 -8.20 23.43 -6.26
N THR A 49 -8.04 23.24 -7.57
CA THR A 49 -8.16 21.92 -8.20
C THR A 49 -7.01 21.00 -7.81
N GLY A 50 -5.78 21.49 -7.70
CA GLY A 50 -4.63 20.72 -7.22
C GLY A 50 -4.84 20.22 -5.79
N LEU A 51 -5.23 21.12 -4.88
CA LEU A 51 -5.56 20.75 -3.49
C LEU A 51 -6.73 19.76 -3.42
N LEU A 52 -7.75 19.95 -4.25
CA LEU A 52 -8.90 19.05 -4.33
C LEU A 52 -8.48 17.66 -4.84
N HIS A 53 -7.68 17.58 -5.91
CA HIS A 53 -7.16 16.31 -6.43
C HIS A 53 -6.31 15.60 -5.39
N LEU A 54 -5.44 16.31 -4.69
CA LEU A 54 -4.62 15.74 -3.62
C LEU A 54 -5.51 15.23 -2.47
N ALA A 55 -6.52 16.00 -2.07
CA ALA A 55 -7.47 15.59 -1.05
C ALA A 55 -8.28 14.35 -1.48
N LEU A 56 -8.78 14.31 -2.72
CA LEU A 56 -9.51 13.18 -3.29
C LEU A 56 -8.62 11.93 -3.43
N LEU A 57 -7.35 12.10 -3.76
CA LEU A 57 -6.35 11.04 -3.82
C LEU A 57 -6.08 10.46 -2.43
N LEU A 58 -5.82 11.32 -1.44
CA LEU A 58 -5.61 10.92 -0.05
C LEU A 58 -6.87 10.27 0.55
N TYR A 59 -8.04 10.78 0.19
CA TYR A 59 -9.31 10.19 0.57
C TYR A 59 -9.45 8.80 -0.05
N ALA A 60 -9.23 8.64 -1.36
CA ALA A 60 -9.26 7.34 -2.05
C ALA A 60 -8.34 6.31 -1.40
N ALA A 61 -7.12 6.71 -1.04
CA ALA A 61 -6.16 5.87 -0.34
C ALA A 61 -6.68 5.34 1.01
N ARG A 62 -7.56 6.09 1.68
CA ARG A 62 -8.23 5.69 2.93
C ARG A 62 -9.41 4.74 2.70
N ILE A 63 -10.23 4.99 1.67
CA ILE A 63 -11.45 4.20 1.39
C ILE A 63 -11.15 2.86 0.71
N PHE A 64 -10.13 2.82 -0.16
CA PHE A 64 -9.83 1.66 -0.99
C PHE A 64 -9.12 0.59 -0.18
N ARG A 65 -9.80 -0.55 0.01
CA ARG A 65 -9.24 -1.70 0.75
C ARG A 65 -9.08 -2.93 -0.14
N GLY A 66 -8.13 -3.80 0.22
CA GLY A 66 -8.03 -5.14 -0.34
C GLY A 66 -9.22 -6.01 0.08
N ARG A 67 -9.49 -7.11 -0.65
CA ARG A 67 -10.60 -8.03 -0.36
C ARG A 67 -10.43 -8.77 0.98
N TYR A 68 -9.19 -8.94 1.44
CA TYR A 68 -8.82 -9.74 2.61
C TYR A 68 -8.01 -8.96 3.64
N GLU A 69 -8.09 -7.63 3.60
CA GLU A 69 -7.28 -6.81 4.51
C GLU A 69 -8.06 -6.51 5.78
N GLU A 70 -7.40 -6.71 6.93
CA GLU A 70 -7.98 -6.44 8.24
C GLU A 70 -8.45 -4.99 8.38
N VAL A 71 -9.57 -4.85 9.08
CA VAL A 71 -10.36 -3.62 9.14
C VAL A 71 -9.66 -2.53 9.96
N GLU A 72 -8.82 -2.94 10.90
CA GLU A 72 -7.95 -2.17 11.78
C GLU A 72 -6.52 -2.73 11.63
N PRO A 73 -5.44 -1.94 11.61
CA PRO A 73 -5.27 -0.54 12.03
C PRO A 73 -5.44 0.52 10.92
N PRO A 74 -5.37 1.83 11.25
CA PRO A 74 -5.28 2.91 10.26
C PRO A 74 -4.12 2.66 9.29
N ARG A 75 -4.39 2.72 7.98
CA ARG A 75 -3.31 2.64 6.99
C ARG A 75 -2.40 3.85 7.14
N LEU A 76 -1.11 3.56 7.14
CA LEU A 76 -0.10 4.59 6.98
C LEU A 76 -0.31 5.28 5.62
N TRP A 77 -0.13 6.59 5.58
CA TRP A 77 -0.40 7.43 4.41
C TRP A 77 0.35 6.97 3.14
N TRP A 78 1.49 6.30 3.29
CA TRP A 78 2.27 5.74 2.19
C TRP A 78 1.72 4.44 1.62
N GLN A 79 0.72 3.80 2.24
CA GLN A 79 0.03 2.62 1.70
C GLN A 79 -1.18 3.02 0.84
N MET A 80 -0.95 3.89 -0.14
CA MET A 80 -2.00 4.34 -1.06
C MET A 80 -2.56 3.19 -1.89
N THR A 81 -1.71 2.20 -2.20
CA THR A 81 -2.11 1.00 -2.91
C THR A 81 -1.81 -0.23 -2.05
N ALA A 82 -2.54 -1.31 -2.29
CA ALA A 82 -2.34 -2.56 -1.54
C ALA A 82 -1.16 -3.41 -2.07
N ARG A 83 -0.56 -3.04 -3.22
CA ARG A 83 0.44 -3.85 -3.93
C ARG A 83 1.53 -2.98 -4.53
N ALA A 84 2.79 -3.36 -4.36
CA ALA A 84 3.93 -2.63 -4.88
C ALA A 84 3.90 -2.51 -6.42
N LYS A 85 3.52 -3.59 -7.12
CA LYS A 85 3.42 -3.59 -8.59
C LYS A 85 2.40 -2.57 -9.11
N LEU A 86 1.25 -2.42 -8.44
CA LEU A 86 0.22 -1.45 -8.82
C LEU A 86 0.72 -0.02 -8.57
N SER A 87 1.28 0.23 -7.39
CA SER A 87 1.89 1.52 -7.04
C SER A 87 2.95 1.95 -8.04
N ARG A 88 3.79 1.00 -8.50
CA ARG A 88 4.84 1.27 -9.49
C ARG A 88 4.25 1.67 -10.84
N ARG A 89 3.23 0.95 -11.33
CA ARG A 89 2.56 1.28 -12.60
C ARG A 89 1.90 2.66 -12.55
N LEU A 90 1.22 2.99 -11.45
CA LEU A 90 0.62 4.31 -11.24
C LEU A 90 1.68 5.40 -11.09
N GLY A 91 2.79 5.11 -10.42
CA GLY A 91 3.93 6.02 -10.31
C GLY A 91 4.57 6.31 -11.65
N ILE A 92 4.79 5.30 -12.48
CA ILE A 92 5.29 5.47 -13.86
C ILE A 92 4.31 6.30 -14.69
N LEU A 93 3.01 6.01 -14.59
CA LEU A 93 1.98 6.79 -15.29
C LEU A 93 1.99 8.25 -14.84
N ALA A 94 2.10 8.52 -13.54
CA ALA A 94 2.21 9.87 -13.01
C ALA A 94 3.51 10.57 -13.43
N SER A 95 4.62 9.83 -13.55
CA SER A 95 5.89 10.36 -14.08
C SER A 95 5.77 10.81 -15.54
N PHE A 96 4.94 10.16 -16.36
CA PHE A 96 4.62 10.67 -17.69
C PHE A 96 3.88 12.01 -17.60
N GLY A 97 2.93 12.15 -16.66
CA GLY A 97 2.28 13.43 -16.36
C GLY A 97 3.30 14.53 -16.04
N VAL A 98 4.25 14.24 -15.15
CA VAL A 98 5.37 15.16 -14.83
C VAL A 98 6.15 15.53 -16.09
N LEU A 99 6.49 14.57 -16.95
CA LEU A 99 7.21 14.84 -18.19
C LEU A 99 6.42 15.80 -19.10
N PHE A 100 5.12 15.56 -19.28
CA PHE A 100 4.25 16.46 -20.04
C PHE A 100 4.17 17.84 -19.41
N ALA A 101 4.06 17.93 -18.07
CA ALA A 101 4.04 19.19 -17.34
C ALA A 101 5.37 19.96 -17.47
N ILE A 102 6.51 19.27 -17.49
CA ILE A 102 7.82 19.89 -17.77
C ILE A 102 7.83 20.50 -19.17
N VAL A 103 7.40 19.74 -20.19
CA VAL A 103 7.34 20.25 -21.57
C VAL A 103 6.42 21.46 -21.66
N ALA A 104 5.22 21.37 -21.06
CA ALA A 104 4.26 22.47 -20.97
C ALA A 104 4.87 23.73 -20.32
N PHE A 105 5.52 23.57 -19.18
CA PHE A 105 6.19 24.63 -18.45
C PHE A 105 7.33 25.24 -19.26
N VAL A 106 8.17 24.44 -19.91
CA VAL A 106 9.25 24.96 -20.77
C VAL A 106 8.68 25.76 -21.95
N VAL A 107 7.65 25.23 -22.63
CA VAL A 107 7.00 25.92 -23.76
C VAL A 107 6.38 27.26 -23.33
N SER A 108 5.91 27.37 -22.08
CA SER A 108 5.34 28.62 -21.55
C SER A 108 6.28 29.82 -21.61
N PHE A 109 7.60 29.60 -21.56
CA PHE A 109 8.60 30.66 -21.69
C PHE A 109 8.78 31.18 -23.12
N PHE A 110 8.41 30.39 -24.12
CA PHE A 110 8.64 30.70 -25.53
C PHE A 110 7.37 31.08 -26.29
N VAL A 111 6.18 30.80 -25.74
CA VAL A 111 4.89 31.04 -26.40
C VAL A 111 4.03 31.97 -25.54
N PRO A 112 4.14 33.30 -25.71
CA PRO A 112 3.18 34.24 -25.15
C PRO A 112 1.77 34.00 -25.74
N PRO A 113 0.68 34.24 -24.98
CA PRO A 113 0.61 34.77 -23.62
C PRO A 113 0.45 33.69 -22.54
N ARG A 114 1.22 32.59 -22.61
CA ARG A 114 1.05 31.48 -21.68
C ARG A 114 1.53 31.82 -20.25
N ASP A 115 0.74 31.45 -19.24
CA ASP A 115 1.02 31.72 -17.83
C ASP A 115 1.95 30.65 -17.25
N SER A 116 3.25 30.96 -17.18
CA SER A 116 4.28 30.05 -16.68
C SER A 116 4.14 29.71 -15.20
N VAL A 117 3.57 30.61 -14.38
CA VAL A 117 3.35 30.34 -12.94
C VAL A 117 2.32 29.23 -12.77
N SER A 118 1.24 29.31 -13.55
CA SER A 118 0.18 28.31 -13.61
C SER A 118 0.74 26.95 -14.03
N ASP A 119 1.50 26.88 -15.13
CA ASP A 119 2.14 25.63 -15.57
C ASP A 119 3.11 25.06 -14.51
N GLY A 120 3.81 25.93 -13.76
CA GLY A 120 4.70 25.55 -12.68
C GLY A 120 3.99 24.88 -11.51
N ILE A 121 2.79 25.35 -11.15
CA ILE A 121 1.97 24.74 -10.09
C ILE A 121 1.48 23.35 -10.50
N ALA A 122 0.97 23.21 -11.73
CA ALA A 122 0.57 21.91 -12.27
C ALA A 122 1.74 20.91 -12.23
N LEU A 123 2.95 21.36 -12.61
CA LEU A 123 4.16 20.55 -12.53
C LEU A 123 4.46 20.07 -11.11
N VAL A 124 4.37 20.97 -10.12
CA VAL A 124 4.60 20.60 -8.71
C VAL A 124 3.56 19.59 -8.22
N ASP A 125 2.28 19.77 -8.57
CA ASP A 125 1.21 18.84 -8.19
C ASP A 125 1.43 17.44 -8.81
N ASP A 126 1.79 17.37 -10.09
CA ASP A 126 2.14 16.12 -10.76
C ASP A 126 3.38 15.47 -10.14
N ALA A 127 4.40 16.25 -9.79
CA ALA A 127 5.61 15.75 -9.15
C ALA A 127 5.30 15.16 -7.77
N ILE A 128 4.43 15.80 -6.98
CA ILE A 128 3.97 15.28 -5.68
C ILE A 128 3.24 13.95 -5.88
N ARG A 129 2.31 13.85 -6.84
CA ARG A 129 1.58 12.60 -7.12
C ARG A 129 2.52 11.47 -7.54
N ALA A 130 3.46 11.75 -8.43
CA ALA A 130 4.47 10.78 -8.87
C ALA A 130 5.34 10.31 -7.70
N TYR A 131 5.82 11.25 -6.89
CA TYR A 131 6.61 10.97 -5.68
C TYR A 131 5.85 10.08 -4.70
N LEU A 132 4.58 10.38 -4.42
CA LEU A 132 3.75 9.60 -3.49
C LEU A 132 3.58 8.16 -3.99
N TYR A 133 3.27 7.95 -5.27
CA TYR A 133 3.09 6.61 -5.83
C TYR A 133 4.38 5.80 -5.91
N LEU A 134 5.50 6.41 -6.31
CA LEU A 134 6.80 5.75 -6.38
C LEU A 134 7.35 5.46 -4.98
N GLY A 135 7.24 6.41 -4.06
CA GLY A 135 7.62 6.22 -2.65
C GLY A 135 6.82 5.10 -1.98
N SER A 136 5.51 5.03 -2.25
CA SER A 136 4.64 3.92 -1.87
C SER A 136 5.14 2.59 -2.47
N ALA A 137 5.51 2.56 -3.74
CA ALA A 137 5.99 1.35 -4.42
C ALA A 137 7.28 0.79 -3.79
N VAL A 138 8.24 1.66 -3.45
CA VAL A 138 9.50 1.26 -2.82
C VAL A 138 9.25 0.68 -1.43
N ARG A 139 8.42 1.33 -0.61
CA ARG A 139 8.12 0.88 0.76
C ARG A 139 7.33 -0.42 0.77
N LEU A 140 6.31 -0.53 -0.09
CA LEU A 140 5.54 -1.77 -0.24
C LEU A 140 6.40 -2.91 -0.77
N GLY A 141 7.26 -2.66 -1.76
CA GLY A 141 8.14 -3.70 -2.30
C GLY A 141 9.20 -4.17 -1.30
N ARG A 142 9.57 -3.35 -0.31
CA ARG A 142 10.39 -3.79 0.82
C ARG A 142 9.57 -4.66 1.78
N ARG A 143 8.35 -4.25 2.11
CA ARG A 143 7.44 -5.01 3.00
C ARG A 143 7.08 -6.37 2.40
N GLU A 144 6.70 -6.43 1.13
CA GLU A 144 6.36 -7.67 0.43
C GLU A 144 7.54 -8.66 0.46
N ARG A 145 8.77 -8.20 0.18
CA ARG A 145 9.97 -9.04 0.28
C ARG A 145 10.26 -9.57 1.68
N LEU A 146 9.96 -8.79 2.72
CA LEU A 146 10.12 -9.24 4.12
C LEU A 146 9.01 -10.19 4.58
N LEU A 147 7.84 -10.15 3.92
CA LEU A 147 6.69 -11.02 4.16
C LEU A 147 6.67 -12.24 3.22
N GLU A 148 7.64 -12.34 2.31
CA GLU A 148 7.98 -13.56 1.58
C GLU A 148 9.14 -14.35 2.24
N PRO A 149 9.23 -14.56 3.57
CA PRO A 149 10.09 -15.62 4.06
C PRO A 149 9.37 -16.96 3.75
N GLU A 150 10.11 -17.91 3.19
CA GLU A 150 9.89 -19.33 3.48
C GLU A 150 8.86 -20.16 2.68
N VAL A 151 8.12 -19.64 1.69
CA VAL A 151 7.36 -20.57 0.79
C VAL A 151 8.31 -21.41 -0.10
N TRP A 152 9.52 -20.91 -0.35
CA TRP A 152 10.56 -21.65 -1.09
C TRP A 152 11.44 -22.55 -0.21
N ALA A 153 11.50 -22.33 1.11
CA ALA A 153 12.29 -23.19 1.99
C ALA A 153 11.51 -24.46 2.42
N ALA A 154 10.17 -24.42 2.41
CA ALA A 154 9.34 -25.58 2.71
C ALA A 154 9.23 -26.60 1.56
N SER A 155 9.80 -26.34 0.37
CA SER A 155 9.70 -27.22 -0.80
C SER A 155 10.96 -28.07 -1.09
N TYR A 156 11.98 -28.05 -0.23
CA TYR A 156 13.07 -29.03 -0.28
C TYR A 156 13.32 -29.55 1.13
N GLY A 157 13.03 -30.83 1.32
CA GLY A 157 13.00 -31.51 2.62
C GLY A 157 14.20 -31.22 3.50
N SER A 158 13.98 -30.50 4.59
CA SER A 158 14.52 -30.77 5.92
C SER A 158 13.90 -29.79 6.90
N THR A 159 13.21 -30.31 7.90
CA THR A 159 12.62 -29.54 8.99
C THR A 159 13.76 -29.03 9.89
N ILE A 160 14.38 -27.90 9.55
CA ILE A 160 15.27 -27.18 10.47
C ILE A 160 14.78 -25.74 10.56
N VAL A 161 14.14 -25.43 11.68
CA VAL A 161 13.68 -24.08 12.02
C VAL A 161 14.83 -23.38 12.74
N ASP A 162 15.50 -22.44 12.07
CA ASP A 162 16.56 -21.64 12.65
C ASP A 162 16.01 -20.26 13.07
N VAL A 163 16.02 -19.98 14.38
CA VAL A 163 15.50 -18.73 14.95
C VAL A 163 16.65 -17.74 15.13
N PRO A 164 16.61 -16.52 14.55
CA PRO A 164 17.72 -15.59 14.65
C PRO A 164 17.74 -14.89 16.01
N GLY A 165 18.67 -15.34 16.86
CA GLY A 165 18.99 -14.80 18.19
C GLY A 165 19.32 -15.92 19.17
N SER A 166 20.51 -15.89 19.78
CA SER A 166 21.07 -16.91 20.72
C SER A 166 20.55 -18.33 20.43
N THR A 167 21.01 -18.85 19.29
CA THR A 167 20.59 -20.09 18.63
C THR A 167 20.52 -21.30 19.58
N LEU A 168 19.29 -21.75 19.86
CA LEU A 168 19.02 -23.12 20.27
C LEU A 168 18.85 -23.96 18.99
N ARG A 169 19.88 -24.71 18.61
CA ARG A 169 19.75 -25.76 17.59
C ARG A 169 18.95 -26.91 18.17
N VAL A 170 17.67 -26.97 17.85
CA VAL A 170 16.86 -28.17 18.12
C VAL A 170 17.03 -29.09 16.93
N GLN A 171 18.01 -30.00 17.01
CA GLN A 171 18.14 -31.08 16.05
C GLN A 171 17.15 -32.18 16.44
N VAL A 172 16.00 -32.24 15.74
CA VAL A 172 15.10 -33.38 15.85
C VAL A 172 15.77 -34.53 15.12
N ILE A 173 16.56 -35.32 15.87
CA ILE A 173 17.11 -36.57 15.38
C ILE A 173 15.91 -37.50 15.22
N GLU A 174 15.65 -37.94 13.99
CA GLU A 174 14.58 -38.87 13.64
C GLU A 174 14.37 -39.90 14.75
N THR A 175 13.19 -39.86 15.34
CA THR A 175 12.77 -40.81 16.36
C THR A 175 12.74 -42.18 15.70
N LYS A 176 13.77 -42.98 15.98
CA LYS A 176 13.84 -44.39 15.62
C LYS A 176 12.49 -45.02 15.98
N ALA A 177 11.79 -45.58 14.99
CA ALA A 177 10.49 -46.22 15.17
C ALA A 177 10.63 -47.31 16.23
N THR A 178 10.33 -46.97 17.47
CA THR A 178 10.31 -47.90 18.58
C THR A 178 8.92 -48.47 18.55
N ALA A 179 8.82 -49.79 18.35
CA ALA A 179 7.57 -50.53 18.24
C ALA A 179 6.74 -50.35 19.52
N ALA A 180 5.91 -49.32 19.55
CA ALA A 180 4.92 -49.06 20.58
C ALA A 180 3.73 -48.35 19.90
N GLU A 181 2.68 -49.15 19.75
CA GLU A 181 1.27 -48.82 19.54
C GLU A 181 0.89 -47.49 18.86
N SER A 182 0.20 -47.67 17.73
CA SER A 182 -0.47 -46.69 16.88
C SER A 182 -1.41 -45.75 17.64
N GLY A 183 -0.86 -44.74 18.30
CA GLY A 183 -1.57 -43.54 18.75
C GLY A 183 -0.79 -42.31 18.31
N SER A 184 -1.13 -41.73 17.16
CA SER A 184 -0.60 -40.42 16.75
C SER A 184 -1.09 -39.36 17.71
N GLN A 185 -0.30 -39.04 18.74
CA GLN A 185 -0.56 -37.89 19.59
C GLN A 185 0.13 -36.66 18.99
N ASP A 186 -0.67 -35.65 18.64
CA ASP A 186 -0.16 -34.39 18.14
C ASP A 186 0.62 -33.67 19.27
N ALA A 187 1.93 -33.52 19.07
CA ALA A 187 2.78 -32.72 19.94
C ALA A 187 2.84 -31.29 19.40
N PHE A 188 2.56 -30.30 20.25
CA PHE A 188 2.60 -28.89 19.88
C PHE A 188 3.72 -28.19 20.63
N LEU A 189 4.56 -27.45 19.91
CA LEU A 189 5.55 -26.55 20.50
C LEU A 189 4.89 -25.19 20.74
N ARG A 190 4.87 -24.75 22.00
CA ARG A 190 4.35 -23.43 22.37
C ARG A 190 5.49 -22.61 22.94
N LEU A 191 5.65 -21.36 22.48
CA LEU A 191 6.58 -20.45 23.13
C LEU A 191 6.14 -20.25 24.59
N ALA A 192 7.09 -20.47 25.51
CA ALA A 192 6.86 -20.28 26.93
C ALA A 192 6.45 -18.83 27.19
N ARG A 193 5.60 -18.63 28.20
CA ARG A 193 4.95 -17.34 28.46
C ARG A 193 5.95 -16.22 28.79
N ASP A 194 7.13 -16.58 29.26
CA ASP A 194 8.24 -15.68 29.59
C ASP A 194 9.10 -15.27 28.37
N ARG A 195 8.81 -15.82 27.17
CA ARG A 195 9.59 -15.66 25.93
C ARG A 195 11.06 -16.09 26.04
N ARG A 196 11.43 -16.88 27.05
CA ARG A 196 12.80 -17.37 27.24
C ARG A 196 12.96 -18.86 26.99
N GLY A 197 11.86 -19.59 26.77
CA GLY A 197 11.88 -21.03 26.47
C GLY A 197 10.80 -21.47 25.49
N VAL A 198 10.82 -22.76 25.15
CA VAL A 198 9.80 -23.45 24.36
C VAL A 198 9.24 -24.57 25.23
N ASP A 199 7.94 -24.56 25.44
CA ASP A 199 7.21 -25.61 26.13
C ASP A 199 6.77 -26.67 25.12
N VAL A 200 7.11 -27.92 25.39
CA VAL A 200 6.64 -29.07 24.61
C VAL A 200 5.35 -29.55 25.26
N MET A 201 4.25 -29.50 24.51
CA MET A 201 2.96 -30.02 24.96
C MET A 201 2.68 -31.35 24.26
N LEU A 202 2.49 -32.42 25.04
CA LEU A 202 2.11 -33.73 24.54
C LEU A 202 0.80 -34.15 25.23
N GLY A 203 -0.27 -34.36 24.46
CA GLY A 203 -1.59 -34.69 25.02
C GLY A 203 -2.16 -33.62 25.98
N GLY A 204 -1.74 -32.36 25.84
CA GLY A 204 -2.19 -31.26 26.70
C GLY A 204 -1.44 -31.13 28.04
N GLN A 205 -0.42 -31.95 28.29
CA GLN A 205 0.48 -31.78 29.43
C GLN A 205 1.83 -31.20 28.98
N ARG A 206 2.39 -30.32 29.81
CA ARG A 206 3.72 -29.74 29.64
C ARG A 206 4.75 -30.77 30.11
N ILE A 207 5.68 -31.15 29.23
CA ILE A 207 6.83 -31.99 29.55
C ILE A 207 8.01 -31.09 29.97
#